data_AF-A0A2K5ZX86-F1
#
_entry.id   AF-A0A2K5ZX86-F1
#
_cell.length_a   1.000
_cell.length_b   1.000
_cell.length_c   1.000
_cell.angle_alpha   90.00
_cell.angle_beta   90.00
_cell.angle_gamma   90.00
#
_symmetry.space_group_name_H-M   'P 1'
#
loop_
_entity.id
_entity.type
_entity.pdbx_description
1 polymer ?
#
loop_
_entity_poly.entity_id
_entity_poly.type
_entity_poly.pdbx_seq_one_letter_code
_entity_poly.pdbx_strand_id
1 'polypeptide(L)'
;MAVSWRSWLANEGVKHLCLLIWLSMNVLLFWKTFLLYNQGPEYHYLHQMLGVPSRRTRRLLDKSRTFHITCGVTICIFSGVHVAAHLVNALNFSVNYSEDFVELNAARYRNEDPRKLLFTTVPGLTGVCMVVVLFLMITASTYAIRVSNYDIFWYTHNLFFVFYMLLMLHVSGDDWKPYKLRRLYFIWVCRDIQSFRWFADLLCMLHNKFWQENRPDYVNIQLYLSQTDGIQKIIGEKYHALNSRLFIGRPRWKLLFDEIAKYNRGKTVGVFCCGPNSLSKTLHKLSNQNNSYGTRFEYNKESFS
;
A
#
# COMPACT_ATOMS: atom_id res chain seq x y z
N MET A 1 12.90 -16.19 10.07
CA MET A 1 14.18 -15.88 9.39
C MET A 1 14.47 -14.40 9.61
N ALA A 2 15.56 -14.04 10.27
CA ALA A 2 15.92 -12.64 10.49
C ALA A 2 16.44 -12.03 9.18
N VAL A 3 15.75 -11.00 8.68
CA VAL A 3 16.20 -10.21 7.53
C VAL A 3 17.55 -9.57 7.89
N SER A 4 18.56 -9.72 7.04
CA SER A 4 19.86 -9.08 7.25
C SER A 4 19.66 -7.58 7.48
N TRP A 5 20.20 -7.04 8.58
CA TRP A 5 20.08 -5.63 8.96
C TRP A 5 20.37 -4.66 7.81
N ARG A 6 21.38 -4.99 6.99
CA ARG A 6 21.76 -4.20 5.80
C ARG A 6 20.70 -4.19 4.70
N SER A 7 19.97 -5.30 4.55
CA SER A 7 18.87 -5.43 3.58
C SER A 7 17.59 -4.74 4.06
N TRP A 8 17.33 -4.74 5.36
CA TRP A 8 16.20 -4.01 5.94
C TRP A 8 16.41 -2.49 5.81
N LEU A 9 17.60 -2.00 6.17
CA LEU A 9 17.95 -0.58 6.10
C LEU A 9 17.86 -0.02 4.66
N ALA A 10 18.25 -0.82 3.67
CA ALA A 10 18.23 -0.40 2.27
C ALA A 10 16.81 -0.32 1.66
N ASN A 11 15.83 -1.06 2.20
CA ASN A 11 14.49 -1.17 1.61
C ASN A 11 13.43 -0.39 2.39
N GLU A 12 13.43 -0.52 3.72
CA GLU A 12 12.43 0.12 4.60
C GLU A 12 13.04 1.21 5.47
N GLY A 13 14.37 1.31 5.50
CA GLY A 13 15.09 2.23 6.36
C GLY A 13 14.68 3.67 6.15
N VAL A 14 14.50 4.15 4.93
CA VAL A 14 14.11 5.56 4.68
C VAL A 14 12.69 5.86 5.16
N LYS A 15 11.72 4.99 4.89
CA LYS A 15 10.32 5.18 5.32
C LYS A 15 10.18 5.14 6.82
N HIS A 16 10.80 4.13 7.45
CA HIS A 16 10.81 4.02 8.90
C HIS A 16 11.66 5.12 9.54
N LEU A 17 12.75 5.57 8.91
CA LEU A 17 13.52 6.73 9.37
C LEU A 17 12.66 7.99 9.33
N CYS A 18 11.89 8.25 8.26
CA CYS A 18 10.96 9.39 8.23
C CYS A 18 9.87 9.29 9.30
N LEU A 19 9.26 8.12 9.47
CA LEU A 19 8.25 7.89 10.51
C LEU A 19 8.83 8.02 11.91
N LEU A 20 10.05 7.51 12.12
CA LEU A 20 10.74 7.51 13.40
C LEU A 20 11.26 8.91 13.73
N ILE A 21 11.76 9.67 12.74
CA ILE A 21 12.04 11.10 12.89
C ILE A 21 10.76 11.85 13.27
N TRP A 22 9.64 11.60 12.59
CA TRP A 22 8.36 12.25 12.89
C TRP A 22 7.84 11.90 14.28
N LEU A 23 7.84 10.61 14.66
CA LEU A 23 7.44 10.15 15.99
C LEU A 23 8.39 10.69 17.06
N SER A 24 9.70 10.65 16.84
CA SER A 24 10.70 11.18 17.75
C SER A 24 10.59 12.69 17.89
N MET A 25 10.29 13.45 16.83
CA MET A 25 10.03 14.89 16.94
C MET A 25 8.79 15.15 17.80
N ASN A 26 7.70 14.42 17.59
CA ASN A 26 6.49 14.56 18.41
C ASN A 26 6.74 14.16 19.89
N VAL A 27 7.47 13.07 20.13
CA VAL A 27 7.85 12.60 21.48
C VAL A 27 8.83 13.58 22.15
N LEU A 28 9.81 14.12 21.43
CA LEU A 28 10.76 15.11 21.97
C LEU A 28 10.05 16.43 22.28
N LEU A 29 9.13 16.88 21.43
CA LEU A 29 8.32 18.06 21.71
C LEU A 29 7.46 17.83 22.96
N PHE A 30 6.84 16.66 23.06
CA PHE A 30 6.07 16.27 24.23
C PHE A 30 6.93 16.20 25.50
N TRP A 31 8.09 15.56 25.44
CA TRP A 31 9.00 15.35 26.56
C TRP A 31 9.68 16.64 27.02
N LYS A 32 10.17 17.47 26.09
CA LYS A 32 10.72 18.79 26.41
C LYS A 32 9.67 19.68 27.07
N THR A 33 8.43 19.63 26.57
CA THR A 33 7.30 20.35 27.16
C THR A 33 6.89 19.77 28.51
N PHE A 34 7.03 18.45 28.71
CA PHE A 34 6.77 17.78 29.99
C PHE A 34 7.82 18.13 31.05
N LEU A 35 9.11 18.12 30.70
CA LEU A 35 10.20 18.50 31.60
C LEU A 35 10.18 19.99 31.93
N LEU A 36 9.99 20.86 30.93
CA LEU A 36 9.82 22.29 31.14
C LEU A 36 8.68 22.56 32.11
N TYR A 37 7.59 21.80 32.00
CA TYR A 37 6.45 21.89 32.90
C TYR A 37 6.76 21.34 34.31
N ASN A 38 7.40 20.18 34.42
CA ASN A 38 7.64 19.50 35.71
C ASN A 38 8.74 20.16 36.55
N GLN A 39 9.75 20.73 35.88
CA GLN A 39 10.98 21.22 36.50
C GLN A 39 11.22 22.72 36.27
N GLY A 40 10.42 23.38 35.43
CA GLY A 40 10.57 24.80 35.14
C GLY A 40 10.26 25.67 36.37
N PRO A 41 11.16 26.59 36.77
CA PRO A 41 10.98 27.43 37.95
C PRO A 41 9.76 28.37 37.83
N GLU A 42 9.37 28.71 36.59
CA GLU A 42 8.16 29.49 36.28
C GLU A 42 6.85 28.81 36.70
N TYR A 43 6.87 27.48 36.92
CA TYR A 43 5.69 26.69 37.29
C TYR A 43 5.71 26.22 38.75
N HIS A 44 6.72 26.60 39.53
CA HIS A 44 6.91 26.20 40.93
C HIS A 44 5.74 26.66 41.81
N TYR A 45 5.44 27.97 41.81
CA TYR A 45 4.28 28.53 42.51
C TYR A 45 2.95 28.03 41.92
N LEU A 46 2.92 27.72 40.63
CA LEU A 46 1.74 27.20 39.96
C LEU A 46 1.40 25.78 40.43
N HIS A 47 2.38 24.94 40.79
CA HIS A 47 2.15 23.63 41.40
C HIS A 47 1.75 23.70 42.87
N GLN A 48 2.27 24.70 43.59
CA GLN A 48 2.01 24.91 45.01
C GLN A 48 0.63 25.53 45.28
N MET A 49 0.17 26.45 44.42
CA MET A 49 -1.19 27.05 44.48
C MET A 49 -2.31 26.08 44.07
N LEU A 50 -1.99 24.82 43.75
CA LEU A 50 -2.84 23.93 42.98
C LEU A 50 -3.25 22.61 43.59
N GLY A 51 -3.22 22.50 44.91
CA GLY A 51 -3.88 21.38 45.57
C GLY A 51 -5.24 21.10 44.92
N VAL A 52 -5.43 19.85 44.45
CA VAL A 52 -6.68 19.25 43.91
C VAL A 52 -6.85 19.34 42.35
N PRO A 53 -7.32 18.24 41.68
CA PRO A 53 -6.97 17.86 40.30
C PRO A 53 -7.52 18.73 39.15
N SER A 54 -8.26 19.80 39.42
CA SER A 54 -8.93 20.64 38.41
C SER A 54 -7.97 21.30 37.39
N ARG A 55 -6.81 21.83 37.82
CA ARG A 55 -5.84 22.41 36.86
C ARG A 55 -4.93 21.35 36.20
N ARG A 56 -4.84 20.12 36.72
CA ARG A 56 -4.21 18.98 36.03
C ARG A 56 -5.06 18.58 34.81
N THR A 57 -6.38 18.53 34.99
CA THR A 57 -7.35 18.31 33.91
C THR A 57 -7.35 19.46 32.90
N ARG A 58 -7.32 20.72 33.36
CA ARG A 58 -7.24 21.89 32.46
C ARG A 58 -5.95 21.91 31.63
N ARG A 59 -4.79 21.59 32.23
CA ARG A 59 -3.51 21.48 31.51
C ARG A 59 -3.44 20.27 30.57
N LEU A 60 -4.11 19.16 30.89
CA LEU A 60 -4.32 18.05 29.95
C LEU A 60 -5.24 18.46 28.79
N LEU A 61 -6.28 19.26 29.05
CA LEU A 61 -7.17 19.83 28.04
C LEU A 61 -6.47 20.85 27.14
N ASP A 62 -5.60 21.70 27.70
CA ASP A 62 -4.82 22.70 26.93
C ASP A 62 -3.78 22.00 26.04
N LYS A 63 -3.22 20.87 26.50
CA LYS A 63 -2.36 20.00 25.70
C LYS A 63 -3.14 19.23 24.64
N SER A 64 -4.33 18.70 24.94
CA SER A 64 -5.17 18.03 23.94
C SER A 64 -5.72 18.99 22.89
N ARG A 65 -5.97 20.25 23.26
CA ARG A 65 -6.32 21.34 22.33
C ARG A 65 -5.16 21.67 21.39
N THR A 66 -3.96 21.84 21.92
CA THR A 66 -2.77 22.08 21.08
C THR A 66 -2.52 20.91 20.15
N PHE A 67 -2.65 19.68 20.66
CA PHE A 67 -2.56 18.46 19.85
C PHE A 67 -3.61 18.41 18.73
N HIS A 68 -4.88 18.70 19.03
CA HIS A 68 -5.96 18.79 18.05
C HIS A 68 -5.65 19.78 16.93
N ILE A 69 -5.14 20.97 17.28
CA ILE A 69 -4.74 21.99 16.30
C ILE A 69 -3.60 21.47 15.41
N THR A 70 -2.58 20.85 16.00
CA THR A 70 -1.46 20.26 15.24
C THR A 70 -1.94 19.14 14.30
N CYS A 71 -2.83 18.26 14.75
CA CYS A 71 -3.47 17.25 13.91
C CYS A 71 -4.26 17.89 12.78
N GLY A 72 -5.05 18.93 13.08
CA GLY A 72 -5.81 19.69 12.09
C GLY A 72 -4.90 20.25 10.99
N VAL A 73 -3.85 21.00 11.36
CA VAL A 73 -2.88 21.57 10.39
C VAL A 73 -2.22 20.46 9.56
N THR A 74 -1.85 19.34 10.20
CA THR A 74 -1.25 18.20 9.51
C THR A 74 -2.19 17.60 8.47
N ILE A 75 -3.46 17.39 8.82
CA ILE A 75 -4.51 16.91 7.90
C ILE A 75 -4.61 17.86 6.70
N CYS A 76 -4.62 19.18 6.91
CA CYS A 76 -4.71 20.15 5.83
C CYS A 76 -3.55 20.01 4.82
N ILE A 77 -2.32 19.90 5.31
CA ILE A 77 -1.12 19.79 4.49
C ILE A 77 -1.18 18.50 3.66
N PHE A 78 -1.44 17.36 4.29
CA PHE A 78 -1.48 16.08 3.60
C PHE A 78 -2.69 15.94 2.67
N SER A 79 -3.84 16.53 3.00
CA SER A 79 -4.98 16.65 2.09
C SER A 79 -4.61 17.45 0.83
N GLY A 80 -3.85 18.54 0.96
CA GLY A 80 -3.35 19.30 -0.18
C GLY A 80 -2.44 18.46 -1.10
N VAL A 81 -1.49 17.72 -0.52
CA VAL A 81 -0.61 16.81 -1.27
C VAL A 81 -1.41 15.71 -1.97
N HIS A 82 -2.38 15.11 -1.25
CA HIS A 82 -3.25 14.07 -1.78
C HIS A 82 -4.08 14.56 -2.96
N VAL A 83 -4.73 15.73 -2.85
CA VAL A 83 -5.48 16.35 -3.95
C VAL A 83 -4.58 16.62 -5.15
N ALA A 84 -3.38 17.19 -4.93
CA ALA A 84 -2.43 17.45 -6.01
C ALA A 84 -2.02 16.17 -6.75
N ALA A 85 -1.77 15.07 -6.03
CA ALA A 85 -1.48 13.77 -6.63
C ALA A 85 -2.66 13.26 -7.46
N HIS A 86 -3.90 13.38 -6.98
CA HIS A 86 -5.09 13.01 -7.75
C HIS A 86 -5.28 13.87 -9.01
N LEU A 87 -4.99 15.17 -8.96
CA LEU A 87 -5.03 16.04 -10.13
C LEU A 87 -4.00 15.63 -11.19
N VAL A 88 -2.76 15.36 -10.78
CA VAL A 88 -1.71 14.86 -11.67
C VAL A 88 -2.12 13.52 -12.29
N ASN A 89 -2.68 12.61 -11.49
CA ASN A 89 -3.17 11.33 -11.99
C ASN A 89 -4.33 11.49 -12.97
N ALA A 90 -5.29 12.37 -12.71
CA ALA A 90 -6.40 12.64 -13.62
C ALA A 90 -5.92 13.16 -14.99
N LEU A 91 -4.92 14.05 -14.99
CA LEU A 91 -4.27 14.50 -16.24
C LEU A 91 -3.57 13.34 -16.95
N ASN A 92 -2.81 12.53 -16.21
CA ASN A 92 -2.07 11.39 -16.77
C ASN A 92 -3.01 10.33 -17.37
N PHE A 93 -4.15 10.04 -16.73
CA PHE A 93 -5.14 9.11 -17.26
C PHE A 93 -5.78 9.60 -18.56
N SER A 94 -5.94 10.92 -18.72
CA SER A 94 -6.46 11.53 -19.95
C SER A 94 -5.43 11.47 -21.10
N VAL A 95 -4.20 11.91 -20.84
CA VAL A 95 -3.16 12.05 -21.87
C VAL A 95 -2.56 10.70 -22.27
N ASN A 96 -2.34 9.81 -21.30
CA ASN A 96 -1.70 8.51 -21.51
C ASN A 96 -2.72 7.36 -21.63
N TYR A 97 -3.95 7.66 -22.05
CA TYR A 97 -4.96 6.64 -22.33
C TYR A 97 -4.43 5.62 -23.34
N SER A 98 -4.57 4.34 -23.01
CA SER A 98 -4.15 3.23 -23.88
C SER A 98 -5.35 2.39 -24.32
N GLU A 99 -5.61 2.35 -25.63
CA GLU A 99 -6.68 1.53 -26.21
C GLU A 99 -6.46 0.02 -25.98
N ASP A 100 -5.20 -0.39 -25.83
CA ASP A 100 -4.84 -1.79 -25.54
C ASP A 100 -5.19 -2.21 -24.10
N PHE A 101 -5.35 -1.25 -23.17
CA PHE A 101 -5.57 -1.50 -21.73
C PHE A 101 -6.71 -0.65 -21.18
N VAL A 102 -7.89 -0.79 -21.80
CA VAL A 102 -9.12 -0.09 -21.42
C VAL A 102 -9.45 -0.27 -19.93
N GLU A 103 -9.09 -1.42 -19.34
CA GLU A 103 -9.36 -1.71 -17.92
C GLU A 103 -8.47 -0.95 -16.93
N LEU A 104 -7.29 -0.49 -17.36
CA LEU A 104 -6.37 0.30 -16.54
C LEU A 104 -6.67 1.81 -16.61
N ASN A 105 -7.37 2.24 -17.66
CA ASN A 105 -7.70 3.64 -17.84
C ASN A 105 -8.86 4.05 -16.93
N ALA A 106 -8.63 5.09 -16.12
CA ALA A 106 -9.72 5.77 -15.43
C ALA A 106 -10.53 6.68 -16.39
N ALA A 107 -9.88 7.22 -17.42
CA ALA A 107 -10.54 7.93 -18.51
C ALA A 107 -11.25 6.94 -19.47
N ARG A 108 -12.34 7.37 -20.10
CA ARG A 108 -13.13 6.57 -21.04
C ARG A 108 -12.54 6.54 -22.44
N TYR A 109 -11.89 7.63 -22.86
CA TYR A 109 -11.24 7.77 -24.16
C TYR A 109 -10.03 8.71 -24.05
N ARG A 110 -9.18 8.67 -25.08
CA ARG A 110 -7.96 9.50 -25.14
C ARG A 110 -8.29 10.98 -25.13
N ASN A 111 -7.56 11.75 -24.32
CA ASN A 111 -7.75 13.18 -24.11
C ASN A 111 -9.14 13.54 -23.54
N GLU A 112 -9.79 12.63 -22.82
CA GLU A 112 -11.01 12.98 -22.07
C GLU A 112 -10.71 14.10 -21.08
N ASP A 113 -11.60 15.09 -21.00
CA ASP A 113 -11.44 16.20 -20.06
C ASP A 113 -11.28 15.69 -18.61
N PRO A 114 -10.13 15.93 -17.95
CA PRO A 114 -9.86 15.47 -16.58
C PRO A 114 -10.90 15.95 -15.57
N ARG A 115 -11.59 17.06 -15.85
CA ARG A 115 -12.68 17.58 -15.02
C ARG A 115 -13.86 16.61 -14.97
N LYS A 116 -14.12 15.85 -16.05
CA LYS A 116 -15.16 14.80 -16.01
C LYS A 116 -14.81 13.76 -14.96
N LEU A 117 -13.57 13.27 -14.91
CA LEU A 117 -13.14 12.31 -13.89
C LEU A 117 -13.35 12.84 -12.46
N LEU A 118 -13.10 14.13 -12.24
CA LEU A 118 -13.31 14.79 -10.95
C LEU A 118 -14.78 14.93 -10.55
N PHE A 119 -15.69 15.24 -11.49
CA PHE A 119 -17.08 15.54 -11.16
C PHE A 119 -18.07 14.40 -11.42
N THR A 120 -17.67 13.35 -12.14
CA THR A 120 -18.57 12.23 -12.48
C THR A 120 -18.24 10.92 -11.76
N THR A 121 -17.08 10.82 -11.11
CA THR A 121 -16.73 9.63 -10.31
C THR A 121 -17.10 9.82 -8.84
N VAL A 122 -17.41 8.72 -8.15
CA VAL A 122 -17.72 8.76 -6.72
C VAL A 122 -16.53 9.27 -5.90
N PRO A 123 -15.28 8.78 -6.10
CA PRO A 123 -14.11 9.33 -5.39
C PRO A 123 -13.85 10.80 -5.73
N GLY A 124 -14.02 11.20 -6.99
CA GLY A 124 -13.83 12.59 -7.43
C GLY A 124 -14.83 13.54 -6.75
N LEU A 125 -16.12 13.25 -6.85
CA LEU A 125 -17.18 14.12 -6.31
C LEU A 125 -17.11 14.21 -4.78
N THR A 126 -16.94 13.07 -4.10
CA THR A 126 -16.78 13.02 -2.64
C THR A 126 -15.52 13.77 -2.20
N GLY A 127 -14.40 13.63 -2.94
CA GLY A 127 -13.15 14.34 -2.67
C GLY A 127 -13.29 15.85 -2.78
N VAL A 128 -13.96 16.36 -3.83
CA VAL A 128 -14.23 17.80 -3.98
C VAL A 128 -15.10 18.31 -2.84
N CYS A 129 -16.19 17.61 -2.50
CA CYS A 129 -17.05 17.99 -1.37
C CYS A 129 -16.28 18.01 -0.04
N MET A 130 -15.40 17.04 0.20
CA MET A 130 -14.55 16.98 1.39
C MET A 130 -13.58 18.16 1.47
N VAL A 131 -12.97 18.57 0.35
CA VAL A 131 -12.07 19.73 0.31
C VAL A 131 -12.83 21.02 0.66
N VAL A 132 -14.05 21.19 0.14
CA VAL A 132 -14.90 22.36 0.47
C VAL A 132 -15.24 22.37 1.96
N VAL A 133 -15.69 21.24 2.51
CA VAL A 133 -16.00 21.12 3.95
C VAL A 133 -14.77 21.42 4.81
N LEU A 134 -13.62 20.84 4.46
CA LEU A 134 -12.37 21.05 5.17
C LEU A 134 -11.94 22.53 5.12
N PHE A 135 -12.05 23.19 3.96
CA PHE A 135 -11.75 24.61 3.80
C PHE A 135 -12.64 25.49 4.68
N LEU A 136 -13.96 25.22 4.72
CA LEU A 136 -14.90 25.95 5.57
C LEU A 136 -14.56 25.79 7.06
N MET A 137 -14.29 24.54 7.50
CA MET A 137 -13.91 24.24 8.88
C MET A 137 -12.63 24.95 9.30
N ILE A 138 -11.58 24.93 8.47
CA ILE A 138 -10.29 25.58 8.78
C ILE A 138 -10.45 27.09 8.85
N THR A 139 -11.12 27.68 7.86
CA THR A 139 -11.28 29.14 7.76
C THR A 139 -12.04 29.66 8.98
N ALA A 140 -13.15 29.03 9.35
CA ALA A 140 -13.91 29.41 10.54
C ALA A 140 -13.19 29.09 11.86
N SER A 141 -12.24 28.16 11.86
CA SER A 141 -11.37 27.84 13.01
C SER A 141 -10.21 28.82 13.22
N THR A 142 -10.00 29.76 12.29
CA THR A 142 -8.97 30.80 12.44
C THR A 142 -9.24 31.68 13.66
N TYR A 143 -8.16 32.21 14.24
CA TYR A 143 -8.25 33.05 15.44
C TYR A 143 -9.17 34.27 15.23
N ALA A 144 -9.07 34.92 14.07
CA ALA A 144 -9.87 36.10 13.73
C ALA A 144 -11.38 35.82 13.75
N ILE A 145 -11.82 34.75 13.08
CA ILE A 145 -13.25 34.40 12.99
C ILE A 145 -13.76 33.91 14.34
N ARG A 146 -13.01 33.04 15.02
CA ARG A 146 -13.44 32.48 16.30
C ARG A 146 -13.61 33.53 17.41
N VAL A 147 -12.79 34.58 17.39
CA VAL A 147 -12.90 35.70 18.37
C VAL A 147 -13.99 36.68 17.97
N SER A 148 -14.22 36.89 16.67
CA SER A 148 -15.26 37.79 16.19
C SER A 148 -16.68 37.22 16.35
N ASN A 149 -16.89 35.94 16.02
CA ASN A 149 -18.17 35.26 16.16
C ASN A 149 -17.96 33.76 16.44
N TYR A 150 -18.19 33.36 17.68
CA TYR A 150 -17.99 31.98 18.12
C TYR A 150 -19.03 31.00 17.55
N ASP A 151 -20.25 31.46 17.26
CA ASP A 151 -21.30 30.60 16.71
C ASP A 151 -20.94 30.11 15.32
N ILE A 152 -20.34 30.98 14.48
CA ILE A 152 -19.84 30.59 13.15
C ILE A 152 -18.80 29.46 13.29
N PHE A 153 -17.86 29.60 14.22
CA PHE A 153 -16.89 28.54 14.53
C PHE A 153 -17.62 27.25 14.96
N TRP A 154 -18.54 27.33 15.90
CA TRP A 154 -19.22 26.14 16.44
C TRP A 154 -20.02 25.38 15.38
N TYR A 155 -20.86 26.07 14.59
CA TYR A 155 -21.69 25.43 13.57
C TYR A 155 -20.86 24.84 12.43
N THR A 156 -19.85 25.57 11.95
CA THR A 156 -19.00 25.09 10.85
C THR A 156 -18.07 23.96 11.30
N HIS A 157 -17.57 23.98 12.54
CA HIS A 157 -16.68 22.92 13.02
C HIS A 157 -17.41 21.58 13.17
N ASN A 158 -18.72 21.59 13.47
CA ASN A 158 -19.57 20.38 13.50
C ASN A 158 -19.75 19.70 12.13
N LEU A 159 -19.33 20.33 11.02
CA LEU A 159 -19.26 19.67 9.72
C LEU A 159 -18.28 18.48 9.71
N PHE A 160 -17.50 18.25 10.77
CA PHE A 160 -16.69 17.04 10.92
C PHE A 160 -17.51 15.74 10.77
N PHE A 161 -18.78 15.72 11.20
CA PHE A 161 -19.66 14.55 10.99
C PHE A 161 -19.91 14.29 9.50
N VAL A 162 -20.17 15.35 8.73
CA VAL A 162 -20.35 15.28 7.28
C VAL A 162 -19.03 14.87 6.62
N PHE A 163 -17.90 15.42 7.05
CA PHE A 163 -16.59 15.06 6.56
C PHE A 163 -16.28 13.56 6.76
N TYR A 164 -16.55 13.00 7.94
CA TYR A 164 -16.35 11.56 8.18
C TYR A 164 -17.29 10.68 7.36
N MET A 165 -18.55 11.09 7.18
CA MET A 165 -19.49 10.36 6.31
C MET A 165 -19.00 10.35 4.86
N LEU A 166 -18.58 11.51 4.35
CA LEU A 166 -18.01 11.63 3.01
C LEU A 166 -16.71 10.82 2.89
N LEU A 167 -15.86 10.80 3.91
CA LEU A 167 -14.63 9.99 3.93
C LEU A 167 -14.93 8.49 3.79
N MET A 168 -15.94 7.97 4.48
CA MET A 168 -16.32 6.56 4.35
C MET A 168 -16.81 6.22 2.94
N LEU A 169 -17.59 7.12 2.33
CA LEU A 169 -18.04 6.97 0.94
C LEU A 169 -16.91 7.13 -0.06
N HIS A 170 -15.97 8.03 0.20
CA HIS A 170 -14.80 8.30 -0.64
C HIS A 170 -13.89 7.06 -0.74
N VAL A 171 -13.63 6.41 0.40
CA VAL A 171 -12.83 5.16 0.44
C VAL A 171 -13.60 3.98 -0.15
N SER A 172 -14.92 3.93 0.01
CA SER A 172 -15.75 2.84 -0.50
C SER A 172 -16.09 2.95 -1.99
N GLY A 173 -15.94 4.15 -2.57
CA GLY A 173 -16.23 4.44 -3.98
C GLY A 173 -15.12 4.03 -4.94
N ASP A 174 -14.00 3.52 -4.44
CA ASP A 174 -13.02 2.81 -5.26
C ASP A 174 -13.64 1.46 -5.67
N ASP A 175 -14.29 1.43 -6.82
CA ASP A 175 -14.65 0.19 -7.51
C ASP A 175 -13.36 -0.53 -7.92
N TRP A 176 -12.75 -1.25 -6.98
CA TRP A 176 -11.73 -2.25 -7.28
C TRP A 176 -12.39 -3.32 -8.14
N LYS A 177 -12.35 -3.16 -9.47
CA LYS A 177 -12.70 -4.24 -10.38
C LYS A 177 -11.81 -5.42 -10.02
N PRO A 178 -12.36 -6.55 -9.55
CA PRO A 178 -11.54 -7.70 -9.22
C PRO A 178 -10.92 -8.18 -10.53
N TYR A 179 -9.61 -8.03 -10.67
CA TYR A 179 -8.88 -8.69 -11.76
C TYR A 179 -9.24 -10.17 -11.71
N LYS A 180 -9.98 -10.65 -12.71
CA LYS A 180 -10.40 -12.05 -12.76
C LYS A 180 -9.19 -12.88 -13.17
N LEU A 181 -8.44 -13.35 -12.17
CA LEU A 181 -7.29 -14.23 -12.35
C LEU A 181 -7.75 -15.43 -13.19
N ARG A 182 -7.19 -15.57 -14.40
CA ARG A 182 -7.50 -16.72 -15.28
C ARG A 182 -6.51 -17.85 -15.12
N ARG A 183 -5.25 -17.51 -14.82
CA ARG A 183 -4.14 -18.45 -14.71
C ARG A 183 -3.09 -17.92 -13.75
N LEU A 184 -2.64 -18.77 -12.84
CA LEU A 184 -1.56 -18.49 -11.89
C LEU A 184 -0.36 -19.36 -12.21
N TYR A 185 0.81 -18.74 -12.37
CA TYR A 185 2.08 -19.44 -12.48
C TYR A 185 2.85 -19.23 -11.17
N PHE A 186 3.02 -20.30 -10.39
CA PHE A 186 3.71 -20.28 -9.12
C PHE A 186 5.08 -20.95 -9.25
N ILE A 187 6.13 -20.15 -9.38
CA ILE A 187 7.51 -20.61 -9.51
C ILE A 187 8.22 -20.39 -8.18
N TRP A 188 8.60 -21.49 -7.51
CA TRP A 188 9.26 -21.42 -6.21
C TRP A 188 10.66 -22.00 -6.28
N VAL A 189 11.67 -21.17 -6.03
CA VAL A 189 13.09 -21.57 -6.07
C VAL A 189 13.67 -21.59 -4.65
N CYS A 190 14.16 -22.75 -4.21
CA CYS A 190 14.78 -22.94 -2.91
C CYS A 190 16.13 -23.66 -3.04
N ARG A 191 17.00 -23.47 -2.05
CA ARG A 191 18.26 -24.24 -1.96
C ARG A 191 18.05 -25.63 -1.38
N ASP A 192 17.14 -25.74 -0.42
CA ASP A 192 16.85 -26.97 0.33
C ASP A 192 15.41 -27.45 0.08
N ILE A 193 15.25 -28.76 -0.06
CA ILE A 193 13.96 -29.43 -0.25
C ILE A 193 13.07 -29.31 1.00
N GLN A 194 13.66 -29.23 2.20
CA GLN A 194 12.91 -29.04 3.45
C GLN A 194 12.12 -27.72 3.43
N SER A 195 12.60 -26.71 2.70
CA SER A 195 11.94 -25.40 2.58
C SER A 195 10.57 -25.49 1.90
N PHE A 196 10.29 -26.55 1.13
CA PHE A 196 8.99 -26.77 0.51
C PHE A 196 7.97 -27.43 1.45
N ARG A 197 8.43 -28.18 2.47
CA ARG A 197 7.55 -29.08 3.24
C ARG A 197 6.43 -28.36 3.99
N TRP A 198 6.73 -27.22 4.62
CA TRP A 198 5.74 -26.49 5.44
C TRP A 198 4.54 -25.97 4.62
N PHE A 199 4.70 -25.80 3.30
CA PHE A 199 3.66 -25.31 2.40
C PHE A 199 3.18 -26.37 1.40
N ALA A 200 3.82 -27.55 1.37
CA ALA A 200 3.54 -28.62 0.41
C ALA A 200 2.11 -29.17 0.57
N ASP A 201 1.61 -29.32 1.79
CA ASP A 201 0.23 -29.78 2.04
C ASP A 201 -0.81 -28.84 1.40
N LEU A 202 -0.63 -27.52 1.56
CA LEU A 202 -1.54 -26.53 0.96
C LEU A 202 -1.46 -26.54 -0.56
N LEU A 203 -0.24 -26.57 -1.12
CA LEU A 203 -0.04 -26.63 -2.57
C LEU A 203 -0.65 -27.88 -3.19
N CYS A 204 -0.52 -29.04 -2.53
CA CYS A 204 -1.10 -30.28 -2.98
C CYS A 204 -2.63 -30.25 -2.90
N MET A 205 -3.19 -29.76 -1.79
CA MET A 205 -4.64 -29.56 -1.64
C MET A 205 -5.20 -28.64 -2.72
N LEU A 206 -4.54 -27.51 -2.98
CA LEU A 206 -4.96 -26.54 -3.98
C LEU A 206 -4.92 -27.13 -5.40
N HIS A 207 -3.84 -27.83 -5.72
CA HIS A 207 -3.69 -28.51 -7.00
C HIS A 207 -4.79 -29.55 -7.22
N ASN A 208 -5.03 -30.42 -6.23
CA ASN A 208 -6.05 -31.45 -6.31
C ASN A 208 -7.46 -30.87 -6.41
N LYS A 209 -7.75 -29.78 -5.68
CA LYS A 209 -9.04 -29.07 -5.77
C LYS A 209 -9.32 -28.60 -7.19
N PHE A 210 -8.37 -27.90 -7.82
CA PHE A 210 -8.56 -27.42 -9.20
C PHE A 210 -8.58 -28.54 -10.23
N TRP A 211 -7.90 -29.65 -9.96
CA TRP A 211 -8.01 -30.86 -10.77
C TRP A 211 -9.44 -31.43 -10.74
N GLN A 212 -10.03 -31.55 -9.54
CA GLN A 212 -11.42 -32.03 -9.36
C GLN A 212 -12.46 -31.08 -9.95
N GLU A 213 -12.22 -29.78 -9.92
CA GLU A 213 -13.07 -28.76 -10.56
C GLU A 213 -12.91 -28.70 -12.09
N ASN A 214 -12.15 -29.62 -12.70
CA ASN A 214 -11.83 -29.67 -14.13
C ASN A 214 -11.17 -28.37 -14.66
N ARG A 215 -10.34 -27.74 -13.81
CA ARG A 215 -9.55 -26.54 -14.13
C ARG A 215 -8.06 -26.75 -13.80
N PRO A 216 -7.41 -27.82 -14.29
CA PRO A 216 -6.04 -28.16 -13.92
C PRO A 216 -5.02 -27.08 -14.31
N ASP A 217 -5.35 -26.29 -15.33
CA ASP A 217 -4.53 -25.20 -15.84
C ASP A 217 -4.58 -23.93 -15.00
N TYR A 218 -5.52 -23.81 -14.05
CA TYR A 218 -5.74 -22.57 -13.31
C TYR A 218 -4.53 -22.23 -12.41
N VAL A 219 -3.85 -23.23 -11.87
CA VAL A 219 -2.65 -23.08 -11.04
C VAL A 219 -1.54 -24.00 -11.54
N ASN A 220 -0.51 -23.41 -12.17
CA ASN A 220 0.68 -24.09 -12.62
C ASN A 220 1.82 -23.90 -11.61
N ILE A 221 2.13 -24.95 -10.85
CA ILE A 221 3.20 -24.96 -9.85
C ILE A 221 4.46 -25.55 -10.48
N GLN A 222 5.59 -24.87 -10.27
CA GLN A 222 6.92 -25.38 -10.59
C GLN A 222 7.87 -25.12 -9.41
N LEU A 223 8.47 -26.17 -8.87
CA LEU A 223 9.41 -26.08 -7.77
C LEU A 223 10.82 -26.28 -8.31
N TYR A 224 11.77 -25.46 -7.88
CA TYR A 224 13.17 -25.55 -8.33
C TYR A 224 14.11 -25.66 -7.13
N LEU A 225 14.89 -26.73 -7.12
CA LEU A 225 15.91 -26.97 -6.10
C LEU A 225 17.30 -26.60 -6.63
N SER A 226 17.86 -25.50 -6.13
CA SER A 226 19.10 -24.93 -6.70
C SER A 226 20.40 -25.56 -6.20
N GLN A 227 20.37 -26.38 -5.13
CA GLN A 227 21.55 -27.03 -4.55
C GLN A 227 21.39 -28.56 -4.52
N THR A 228 22.46 -29.27 -4.87
CA THR A 228 22.44 -30.71 -5.18
C THR A 228 23.32 -31.52 -4.22
N ASP A 229 22.98 -31.54 -2.93
CA ASP A 229 23.63 -32.47 -2.00
C ASP A 229 22.88 -33.81 -2.01
N GLY A 230 23.52 -34.86 -2.54
CA GLY A 230 23.11 -36.28 -2.72
C GLY A 230 21.68 -36.77 -2.36
N ILE A 231 21.09 -37.52 -3.30
CA ILE A 231 20.03 -38.57 -3.23
C ILE A 231 19.43 -38.79 -1.83
N GLN A 232 18.22 -38.31 -1.49
CA GLN A 232 16.90 -38.87 -1.82
C GLN A 232 15.90 -37.69 -1.86
N LYS A 233 15.46 -37.22 -3.03
CA LYS A 233 14.89 -35.87 -3.16
C LYS A 233 13.45 -35.84 -3.65
N ILE A 234 12.61 -36.52 -2.88
CA ILE A 234 11.17 -36.45 -2.96
C ILE A 234 10.71 -35.68 -1.71
N ILE A 235 9.78 -34.74 -1.83
CA ILE A 235 9.26 -33.99 -0.66
C ILE A 235 8.65 -34.98 0.36
N GLY A 236 8.12 -36.10 -0.17
CA GLY A 236 7.60 -37.30 0.45
C GLY A 236 6.72 -38.05 -0.57
N GLU A 237 6.49 -39.36 -0.42
CA GLU A 237 5.63 -40.14 -1.35
C GLU A 237 4.21 -39.58 -1.43
N LYS A 238 3.72 -39.02 -0.33
CA LYS A 238 2.43 -38.31 -0.21
C LYS A 238 2.26 -37.16 -1.23
N TYR A 239 3.35 -36.56 -1.72
CA TYR A 239 3.32 -35.35 -2.57
C TYR A 239 3.58 -35.65 -4.05
N HIS A 240 3.11 -36.79 -4.55
CA HIS A 240 3.34 -37.23 -5.94
C HIS A 240 3.09 -36.12 -6.99
N ALA A 241 2.01 -35.35 -6.85
CA ALA A 241 1.66 -34.25 -7.76
C ALA A 241 2.68 -33.08 -7.75
N LEU A 242 3.32 -32.81 -6.62
CA LEU A 242 4.37 -31.78 -6.54
C LEU A 242 5.73 -32.32 -6.96
N ASN A 243 6.00 -33.59 -6.67
CA ASN A 243 7.25 -34.25 -7.05
C ASN A 243 7.42 -34.30 -8.57
N SER A 244 6.34 -34.51 -9.34
CA SER A 244 6.38 -34.45 -10.81
C SER A 244 6.66 -33.06 -11.38
N ARG A 245 6.56 -32.03 -10.54
CA ARG A 245 6.76 -30.60 -10.87
C ARG A 245 7.99 -30.02 -10.17
N LEU A 246 8.84 -30.87 -9.60
CA LEU A 246 10.10 -30.51 -8.96
C LEU A 246 11.26 -30.65 -9.96
N PHE A 247 11.93 -29.54 -10.22
CA PHE A 247 13.08 -29.45 -11.12
C PHE A 247 14.36 -29.20 -10.35
N ILE A 248 15.45 -29.82 -10.82
CA ILE A 248 16.78 -29.62 -10.24
C ILE A 248 17.52 -28.53 -11.01
N GLY A 249 18.11 -27.59 -10.29
CA GLY A 249 18.85 -26.47 -10.83
C GLY A 249 18.08 -25.16 -10.80
N ARG A 250 18.64 -24.14 -11.47
CA ARG A 250 18.02 -22.81 -11.55
C ARG A 250 17.03 -22.73 -12.71
N PRO A 251 15.90 -22.04 -12.56
CA PRO A 251 14.97 -21.82 -13.67
C PRO A 251 15.65 -21.11 -14.83
N ARG A 252 15.38 -21.59 -16.04
CA ARG A 252 15.75 -20.89 -17.27
C ARG A 252 14.70 -19.82 -17.57
N TRP A 253 14.79 -18.69 -16.88
CA TRP A 253 13.77 -17.62 -16.90
C TRP A 253 13.36 -17.19 -18.31
N LYS A 254 14.31 -17.09 -19.25
CA LYS A 254 13.99 -16.72 -20.64
C LYS A 254 13.03 -17.71 -21.30
N LEU A 255 13.32 -19.01 -21.20
CA LEU A 255 12.46 -20.06 -21.76
C LEU A 255 11.08 -20.08 -21.09
N LEU A 256 11.06 -19.86 -19.77
CA LEU A 256 9.82 -19.83 -19.00
C LEU A 256 8.95 -18.62 -19.39
N PHE A 257 9.55 -17.44 -19.61
CA PHE A 257 8.84 -16.28 -20.12
C PHE A 257 8.31 -16.51 -21.54
N ASP A 258 9.12 -17.09 -22.43
CA ASP A 258 8.69 -17.42 -23.80
C ASP A 258 7.53 -18.41 -23.81
N GLU A 259 7.55 -19.41 -22.92
CA GLU A 259 6.47 -20.39 -22.75
C GLU A 259 5.20 -19.72 -22.22
N ILE A 260 5.30 -18.90 -21.16
CA ILE A 260 4.16 -18.16 -20.62
C ILE A 260 3.59 -17.21 -21.68
N ALA A 261 4.42 -16.53 -22.46
CA ALA A 261 3.97 -15.67 -23.56
C ALA A 261 3.22 -16.48 -24.62
N LYS A 262 3.76 -17.64 -25.03
CA LYS A 262 3.12 -18.52 -26.00
C LYS A 262 1.71 -18.94 -25.59
N TYR A 263 1.47 -19.22 -24.30
CA TYR A 263 0.16 -19.61 -23.78
C TYR A 263 -0.77 -18.43 -23.47
N ASN A 264 -0.24 -17.20 -23.41
CA ASN A 264 -0.99 -15.99 -23.07
C ASN A 264 -0.88 -14.94 -24.20
N ARG A 265 -1.05 -15.38 -25.45
CA ARG A 265 -0.94 -14.51 -26.63
C ARG A 265 -1.90 -13.31 -26.54
N GLY A 266 -1.37 -12.12 -26.83
CA GLY A 266 -2.14 -10.87 -26.79
C GLY A 266 -2.72 -10.49 -25.42
N LYS A 267 -2.21 -11.08 -24.31
CA LYS A 267 -2.65 -10.78 -22.95
C LYS A 267 -1.56 -10.07 -22.16
N THR A 268 -1.97 -9.42 -21.08
CA THR A 268 -1.06 -8.93 -20.04
C THR A 268 -0.89 -9.95 -18.93
N VAL A 269 0.35 -10.17 -18.52
CA VAL A 269 0.72 -11.08 -17.43
C VAL A 269 1.48 -10.27 -16.37
N GLY A 270 0.91 -10.17 -15.18
CA GLY A 270 1.59 -9.61 -14.02
C GLY A 270 2.69 -10.56 -13.50
N VAL A 271 3.90 -10.05 -13.37
CA VAL A 271 5.06 -10.78 -12.84
C VAL A 271 5.39 -10.24 -11.46
N PHE A 272 5.06 -11.01 -10.42
CA PHE A 272 5.29 -10.65 -9.03
C PHE A 272 6.52 -11.37 -8.50
N CYS A 273 7.59 -10.63 -8.20
CA CYS A 273 8.85 -11.20 -7.73
C CYS A 273 9.11 -10.84 -6.27
N CYS A 274 9.04 -11.85 -5.39
CA CYS A 274 9.50 -11.79 -4.01
C CYS A 274 10.79 -12.63 -3.86
N GLY A 275 11.96 -12.00 -3.92
CA GLY A 275 13.23 -12.72 -3.90
C GLY A 275 14.48 -11.84 -4.03
N PRO A 276 15.66 -12.43 -4.22
CA PRO A 276 16.93 -11.70 -4.27
C PRO A 276 16.97 -10.65 -5.39
N ASN A 277 17.68 -9.53 -5.15
CA ASN A 277 17.77 -8.44 -6.12
C ASN A 277 18.37 -8.85 -7.47
N SER A 278 19.27 -9.84 -7.51
CA SER A 278 19.83 -10.37 -8.76
C SER A 278 18.75 -11.05 -9.63
N LEU A 279 17.85 -11.81 -9.00
CA LEU A 279 16.69 -12.41 -9.66
C LEU A 279 15.73 -11.32 -10.13
N SER A 280 15.37 -10.40 -9.23
CA SER A 280 14.50 -9.26 -9.53
C SER A 280 14.96 -8.46 -10.76
N LYS A 281 16.26 -8.12 -10.84
CA LYS A 281 16.83 -7.44 -12.01
C LYS A 281 16.71 -8.25 -13.30
N THR A 282 16.90 -9.56 -13.22
CA THR A 282 16.77 -10.48 -14.37
C THR A 282 15.33 -10.52 -14.86
N LEU A 283 14.37 -10.68 -13.95
CA LEU A 283 12.94 -10.73 -14.29
C LEU A 283 12.42 -9.39 -14.80
N HIS A 284 12.85 -8.28 -14.21
CA HIS A 284 12.52 -6.94 -14.70
C HIS A 284 13.03 -6.74 -16.13
N LYS A 285 14.28 -7.13 -16.41
CA LYS A 285 14.84 -7.06 -17.76
C LYS A 285 14.05 -7.91 -18.76
N LEU A 286 13.68 -9.15 -18.40
CA LEU A 286 12.91 -10.04 -19.27
C LEU A 286 11.48 -9.55 -19.49
N SER A 287 10.86 -8.93 -18.48
CA SER A 287 9.50 -8.41 -18.59
C SER A 287 9.40 -7.23 -19.58
N ASN A 288 10.49 -6.46 -19.70
CA ASN A 288 10.59 -5.34 -20.64
C ASN A 288 11.06 -5.77 -22.04
N GLN A 289 11.31 -7.07 -22.28
CA GLN A 289 11.67 -7.57 -23.61
C GLN A 289 10.41 -7.85 -24.43
N ASN A 290 10.45 -7.45 -25.70
CA ASN A 290 9.41 -7.82 -26.65
C ASN A 290 9.50 -9.31 -26.96
N ASN A 291 8.33 -9.94 -27.09
CA ASN A 291 8.18 -11.31 -27.57
C ASN A 291 7.30 -11.33 -28.83
N SER A 292 7.42 -12.39 -29.62
CA SER A 292 6.69 -12.56 -30.88
C SER A 292 5.19 -12.89 -30.69
N TYR A 293 4.73 -13.07 -29.45
CA TYR A 293 3.36 -13.50 -29.15
C TYR A 293 2.43 -12.35 -28.76
N GLY A 294 2.93 -11.10 -28.73
CA GLY A 294 2.17 -9.93 -28.32
C GLY A 294 1.76 -9.94 -26.85
N THR A 295 2.37 -10.78 -26.02
CA THR A 295 2.09 -10.81 -24.58
C THR A 295 2.85 -9.68 -23.90
N ARG A 296 2.20 -8.91 -23.04
CA ARG A 296 2.88 -7.88 -22.24
C ARG A 296 3.13 -8.38 -20.83
N PHE A 297 4.35 -8.23 -20.33
CA PHE A 297 4.68 -8.56 -18.95
C PHE A 297 4.77 -7.30 -18.10
N GLU A 298 4.06 -7.27 -16.98
CA GLU A 298 4.07 -6.15 -16.03
C GLU A 298 4.81 -6.57 -14.77
N TYR A 299 6.04 -6.09 -14.63
CA TYR A 299 6.91 -6.47 -13.52
C TYR A 299 6.57 -5.68 -12.25
N ASN A 300 6.29 -6.41 -11.18
CA ASN A 300 6.04 -5.89 -9.84
C ASN A 300 7.03 -6.53 -8.87
N LYS A 301 7.80 -5.68 -8.17
CA LYS A 301 8.67 -6.15 -7.09
C LYS A 301 7.85 -6.21 -5.81
N GLU A 302 7.65 -7.42 -5.31
CA GLU A 302 6.90 -7.64 -4.09
C GLU A 302 7.83 -7.83 -2.90
N SER A 303 7.42 -7.31 -1.75
CA SER A 303 8.10 -7.51 -0.47
C SER A 303 7.03 -7.77 0.58
N PHE A 304 6.62 -9.03 0.70
CA PHE A 304 5.70 -9.46 1.74
C PHE A 304 6.48 -9.51 3.06
N SER A 305 6.22 -8.53 3.93
CA SER A 305 6.76 -8.47 5.30
C SER A 305 5.89 -9.27 6.26
#